data_AF-A0A661FVU2-F1
#
_entry.id   AF-A0A661FVU2-F1
#
_cell.length_a   1.000
_cell.length_b   1.000
_cell.length_c   1.000
_cell.angle_alpha   90.00
_cell.angle_beta   90.00
_cell.angle_gamma   90.00
#
_symmetry.space_group_name_H-M   'P 1'
#
loop_
_entity.id
_entity.type
_entity.pdbx_description
1 polymer ?
#
loop_
_entity_poly.entity_id
_entity_poly.type
_entity_poly.pdbx_seq_one_letter_code
_entity_poly.pdbx_strand_id
1 'polypeptide(L)'
;MNKFLSSGLTLLLLMLASGDIHAQLEIEVTGGAGRRAPVAVVPFAWEGDDANAPFDITGLIAADLDRSGRFAPIPEDDMLQKPTSGIDVDFEDWSILGVEAVVIGKVTQTGANAYSVQFQLFDVFKREQLVGYRMPASRGTMRRVAHRAADMIYEKLTGIPGVFGTKVAYVTAQGGKDDRLFTLVVSDTDGQNEVTIMESSDPIMSPAWSPDSRRLAYVSFENNVSTIFVQTLRTGNRIKASSRAGINGAPAFSPDGRKLVLTLGGVDGNLDIHVLNLADRKLTRLTTNRAIDTEGTWATDGKTIYFTSDRSGRPQISRVGVNGGTP
;
A
#
# COMPACT_ATOMS: atom_id res chain seq x y z
N MET A 1 6.38 14.36 -65.52
CA MET A 1 7.14 14.82 -64.34
C MET A 1 6.15 15.29 -63.28
N ASN A 2 6.41 14.94 -62.01
CA ASN A 2 5.67 15.29 -60.77
C ASN A 2 4.60 14.28 -60.29
N LYS A 3 5.07 13.07 -59.92
CA LYS A 3 4.38 12.11 -59.03
C LYS A 3 5.13 11.94 -57.69
N PHE A 4 5.46 13.03 -56.99
CA PHE A 4 6.29 12.95 -55.78
C PHE A 4 5.80 13.73 -54.54
N LEU A 5 4.55 14.19 -54.49
CA LEU A 5 4.05 14.98 -53.34
C LEU A 5 3.07 14.29 -52.40
N SER A 6 2.59 13.07 -52.67
CA SER A 6 1.55 12.44 -51.83
C SER A 6 2.07 11.50 -50.73
N SER A 7 3.36 11.17 -50.70
CA SER A 7 3.92 10.21 -49.73
C SER A 7 4.48 10.85 -48.45
N GLY A 8 4.64 12.18 -48.42
CA GLY A 8 5.20 12.89 -47.26
C GLY A 8 4.19 13.18 -46.14
N LEU A 9 2.90 13.27 -46.48
CA LEU A 9 1.87 13.68 -45.52
C LEU A 9 1.34 12.53 -44.66
N THR A 10 1.43 11.29 -45.14
CA THR A 10 0.96 10.10 -44.40
C THR A 10 1.97 9.64 -43.35
N LEU A 11 3.26 9.96 -43.50
CA LEU A 11 4.29 9.58 -42.54
C LEU A 11 4.37 10.55 -41.34
N LEU A 12 3.87 11.78 -41.49
CA LEU A 12 3.90 12.80 -40.42
C LEU A 12 2.74 12.65 -39.42
N LEU A 13 1.66 11.94 -39.77
CA LEU A 13 0.53 11.70 -38.87
C LEU A 13 0.74 10.53 -37.89
N LEU A 14 1.78 9.71 -38.09
CA LEU A 14 2.09 8.55 -37.25
C LEU A 14 3.08 8.85 -36.11
N MET A 15 3.59 10.08 -36.00
CA MET A 15 4.55 10.47 -34.95
C MET A 15 3.92 11.22 -33.75
N LEU A 16 2.58 11.35 -33.69
CA LEU A 16 1.90 12.11 -32.64
C LEU A 16 1.15 11.26 -31.59
N ALA A 17 1.40 9.96 -31.54
CA ALA A 17 0.86 9.08 -30.51
C ALA A 17 1.98 8.41 -29.70
N SER A 18 2.95 9.21 -29.25
CA SER A 18 3.82 8.81 -28.14
C SER A 18 3.03 9.08 -26.85
N GLY A 19 2.12 8.19 -26.51
CA GLY A 19 1.61 8.16 -25.15
C GLY A 19 2.75 7.75 -24.24
N ASP A 20 3.00 8.51 -23.18
CA ASP A 20 3.91 8.08 -22.13
C ASP A 20 3.35 6.79 -21.52
N ILE A 21 3.91 5.64 -21.90
CA ILE A 21 3.67 4.37 -21.22
C ILE A 21 4.41 4.47 -19.90
N HIS A 22 3.79 5.11 -18.93
CA HIS A 22 4.20 4.97 -17.54
C HIS A 22 3.80 3.57 -17.10
N ALA A 23 4.81 2.77 -16.74
CA ALA A 23 4.58 1.52 -16.01
C ALA A 23 4.06 1.89 -14.61
N GLN A 24 2.75 2.10 -14.50
CA GLN A 24 2.06 2.20 -13.22
C GLN A 24 1.98 0.80 -12.62
N LEU A 25 2.13 0.69 -11.29
CA LEU A 25 1.98 -0.59 -10.60
C LEU A 25 0.55 -1.11 -10.80
N GLU A 26 0.40 -2.11 -11.64
CA GLU A 26 -0.84 -2.87 -11.81
C GLU A 26 -0.78 -4.11 -10.92
N ILE A 27 -1.82 -4.32 -10.10
CA ILE A 27 -1.90 -5.46 -9.19
C ILE A 27 -2.80 -6.51 -9.84
N GLU A 28 -2.19 -7.62 -10.23
CA GLU A 28 -2.88 -8.78 -10.78
C GLU A 28 -3.02 -9.88 -9.71
N VAL A 29 -4.24 -10.35 -9.48
CA VAL A 29 -4.52 -11.44 -8.53
C VAL A 29 -4.24 -12.79 -9.21
N THR A 30 -3.01 -13.29 -9.09
CA THR A 30 -2.55 -14.52 -9.78
C THR A 30 -2.83 -15.83 -9.02
N GLY A 31 -3.53 -15.80 -7.88
CA GLY A 31 -3.97 -17.01 -7.18
C GLY A 31 -4.73 -16.76 -5.88
N GLY A 32 -5.95 -17.31 -5.77
CA GLY A 32 -6.74 -17.34 -4.53
C GLY A 32 -7.01 -18.79 -4.12
N ALA A 33 -6.47 -19.22 -2.98
CA ALA A 33 -6.49 -20.61 -2.52
C ALA A 33 -7.83 -21.06 -1.86
N GLY A 34 -8.97 -20.49 -2.27
CA GLY A 34 -10.28 -20.84 -1.72
C GLY A 34 -11.46 -20.29 -2.52
N ARG A 35 -12.67 -20.77 -2.20
CA ARG A 35 -13.93 -20.23 -2.75
C ARG A 35 -14.06 -18.76 -2.33
N ARG A 36 -14.05 -17.84 -3.31
CA ARG A 36 -14.37 -16.42 -3.07
C ARG A 36 -15.87 -16.28 -2.89
N ALA A 37 -16.31 -15.56 -1.88
CA ALA A 37 -17.73 -15.33 -1.60
C ALA A 37 -18.31 -14.32 -2.61
N PRO A 38 -19.33 -14.67 -3.41
CA PRO A 38 -19.99 -13.71 -4.30
C PRO A 38 -20.63 -12.57 -3.51
N VAL A 39 -20.35 -11.33 -3.93
CA VAL A 39 -20.93 -10.12 -3.32
C VAL A 39 -21.48 -9.21 -4.41
N ALA A 40 -22.53 -8.46 -4.12
CA ALA A 40 -23.01 -7.40 -5.01
C ALA A 40 -22.64 -6.05 -4.43
N VAL A 41 -21.91 -5.23 -5.19
CA VAL A 41 -21.72 -3.80 -4.88
C VAL A 41 -22.54 -3.02 -5.89
N VAL A 42 -23.78 -2.70 -5.51
CA VAL A 42 -24.74 -2.03 -6.39
C VAL A 42 -24.26 -0.61 -6.69
N PRO A 43 -24.46 -0.09 -7.92
CA PRO A 43 -24.16 1.30 -8.26
C PRO A 43 -24.76 2.27 -7.26
N PHE A 44 -23.92 3.10 -6.64
CA PHE A 44 -24.35 4.05 -5.65
C PHE A 44 -25.19 5.12 -6.34
N ALA A 45 -26.37 5.40 -5.80
CA ALA A 45 -27.20 6.48 -6.30
C ALA A 45 -26.47 7.82 -6.20
N TRP A 46 -26.67 8.69 -7.17
CA TRP A 46 -26.09 10.03 -7.19
C TRP A 46 -27.18 11.08 -7.04
N GLU A 47 -26.96 12.01 -6.12
CA GLU A 47 -27.78 13.22 -5.95
C GLU A 47 -26.88 14.45 -5.89
N GLY A 48 -26.80 15.19 -6.98
CA GLY A 48 -26.11 16.47 -7.00
C GLY A 48 -26.42 17.25 -8.26
N ASP A 49 -25.73 18.38 -8.43
CA ASP A 49 -26.02 19.33 -9.49
C ASP A 49 -25.50 18.84 -10.86
N ASP A 50 -24.38 18.10 -10.84
CA ASP A 50 -23.76 17.52 -12.03
C ASP A 50 -24.49 16.24 -12.48
N ALA A 51 -24.35 15.86 -13.76
CA ALA A 51 -24.98 14.64 -14.28
C ALA A 51 -24.42 13.36 -13.64
N ASN A 52 -23.16 13.36 -13.22
CA ASN A 52 -22.46 12.22 -12.66
C ASN A 52 -21.80 12.57 -11.33
N ALA A 53 -21.68 11.58 -10.45
CA ALA A 53 -20.87 11.70 -9.25
C ALA A 53 -19.41 12.02 -9.62
N PRO A 54 -18.71 12.84 -8.83
CA PRO A 54 -17.34 13.26 -9.17
C PRO A 54 -16.28 12.17 -8.90
N PHE A 55 -16.68 11.02 -8.36
CA PHE A 55 -15.80 9.88 -8.09
C PHE A 55 -16.62 8.58 -8.08
N ASP A 56 -16.06 7.52 -8.67
CA ASP A 56 -16.66 6.19 -8.67
C ASP A 56 -16.40 5.46 -7.34
N ILE A 57 -17.30 5.67 -6.38
CA ILE A 57 -17.26 4.99 -5.07
C ILE A 57 -17.56 3.49 -5.22
N THR A 58 -18.51 3.13 -6.10
CA THR A 58 -18.94 1.74 -6.32
C THR A 58 -17.80 0.89 -6.85
N GLY A 59 -17.18 1.33 -7.94
CA GLY A 59 -16.08 0.61 -8.57
C GLY A 59 -14.90 0.43 -7.63
N LEU A 60 -14.57 1.44 -6.80
CA LEU A 60 -13.48 1.32 -5.85
C LEU A 60 -13.78 0.31 -4.72
N ILE A 61 -14.99 0.33 -4.15
CA ILE A 61 -15.38 -0.65 -3.13
C ILE A 61 -15.35 -2.06 -3.72
N ALA A 62 -15.88 -2.25 -4.94
CA ALA A 62 -15.83 -3.54 -5.62
C ALA A 62 -14.38 -3.99 -5.85
N ALA A 63 -13.52 -3.12 -6.37
CA ALA A 63 -12.11 -3.42 -6.62
C ALA A 63 -11.33 -3.78 -5.34
N ASP A 64 -11.61 -3.10 -4.23
CA ASP A 64 -11.01 -3.41 -2.93
C ASP A 64 -11.41 -4.81 -2.44
N LEU A 65 -12.71 -5.12 -2.49
CA LEU A 65 -13.23 -6.43 -2.08
C LEU A 65 -12.70 -7.56 -2.97
N ASP A 66 -12.61 -7.37 -4.28
CA ASP A 66 -12.02 -8.36 -5.19
C ASP A 66 -10.52 -8.57 -4.92
N ARG A 67 -9.76 -7.48 -4.80
CA ARG A 67 -8.30 -7.52 -4.53
C ARG A 67 -7.96 -8.19 -3.21
N SER A 68 -8.90 -8.23 -2.26
CA SER A 68 -8.73 -8.99 -1.01
C SER A 68 -8.55 -10.50 -1.23
N GLY A 69 -8.96 -11.02 -2.39
CA GLY A 69 -8.96 -12.45 -2.70
C GLY A 69 -10.01 -13.27 -1.94
N ARG A 70 -10.86 -12.63 -1.13
CA ARG A 70 -11.93 -13.29 -0.35
C ARG A 70 -13.30 -13.16 -0.98
N PHE A 71 -13.54 -12.09 -1.71
CA PHE A 71 -14.83 -11.78 -2.32
C PHE A 71 -14.72 -11.80 -3.84
N ALA A 72 -15.85 -12.02 -4.50
CA ALA A 72 -16.01 -11.94 -5.94
C ALA A 72 -17.21 -11.02 -6.22
N PRO A 73 -16.98 -9.71 -6.42
CA PRO A 73 -18.04 -8.81 -6.85
C PRO A 73 -18.65 -9.28 -8.17
N ILE A 74 -19.96 -9.42 -8.24
CA ILE A 74 -20.64 -9.76 -9.48
C ILE A 74 -20.70 -8.54 -10.42
N PRO A 75 -20.62 -8.72 -11.75
CA PRO A 75 -20.78 -7.64 -12.73
C PRO A 75 -22.13 -6.93 -12.60
N GLU A 76 -22.16 -5.63 -12.90
CA GLU A 76 -23.39 -4.83 -12.83
C GLU A 76 -24.49 -5.35 -13.79
N ASP A 77 -24.11 -5.84 -14.97
CA ASP A 77 -25.05 -6.37 -15.97
C ASP A 77 -25.69 -7.70 -15.57
N ASP A 78 -25.09 -8.42 -14.61
CA ASP A 78 -25.61 -9.68 -14.07
C ASP A 78 -26.57 -9.44 -12.89
N MET A 79 -26.70 -8.21 -12.41
CA MET A 79 -27.59 -7.86 -11.29
C MET A 79 -29.05 -7.82 -11.75
N LEU A 80 -29.92 -8.58 -11.10
CA LEU A 80 -31.37 -8.59 -11.36
C LEU A 80 -32.08 -7.29 -10.93
N GLN A 81 -31.47 -6.56 -9.99
CA GLN A 81 -32.00 -5.33 -9.43
C GLN A 81 -30.86 -4.38 -9.04
N LYS A 82 -31.15 -3.08 -8.99
CA LYS A 82 -30.20 -2.03 -8.59
C LYS A 82 -30.82 -1.10 -7.53
N PRO A 83 -31.16 -1.62 -6.33
CA PRO A 83 -31.84 -0.86 -5.30
C PRO A 83 -30.96 0.27 -4.76
N THR A 84 -31.59 1.42 -4.50
CA THR A 84 -30.91 2.62 -3.96
C THR A 84 -31.27 2.90 -2.49
N SER A 85 -32.19 2.10 -1.93
CA SER A 85 -32.63 2.14 -0.54
C SER A 85 -32.77 0.72 0.00
N GLY A 86 -32.52 0.55 1.30
CA GLY A 86 -32.58 -0.76 1.95
C GLY A 86 -33.97 -1.42 1.94
N ILE A 87 -35.04 -0.63 1.83
CA ILE A 87 -36.41 -1.16 1.74
C ILE A 87 -36.72 -1.77 0.37
N ASP A 88 -35.97 -1.38 -0.66
CA ASP A 88 -36.17 -1.84 -2.04
C ASP A 88 -35.34 -3.10 -2.35
N VAL A 89 -34.57 -3.61 -1.38
CA VAL A 89 -33.74 -4.82 -1.56
C VAL A 89 -34.65 -6.04 -1.51
N ASP A 90 -34.81 -6.71 -2.65
CA ASP A 90 -35.43 -8.04 -2.70
C ASP A 90 -34.35 -9.12 -2.56
N PHE A 91 -34.33 -9.77 -1.39
CA PHE A 91 -33.36 -10.80 -1.05
C PHE A 91 -33.48 -12.09 -1.87
N GLU A 92 -34.65 -12.35 -2.47
CA GLU A 92 -34.88 -13.57 -3.24
C GLU A 92 -34.07 -13.55 -4.55
N ASP A 93 -34.11 -12.44 -5.29
CA ASP A 93 -33.31 -12.24 -6.49
C ASP A 93 -31.80 -12.42 -6.23
N TRP A 94 -31.28 -11.85 -5.15
CA TRP A 94 -29.87 -11.99 -4.79
C TRP A 94 -29.51 -13.42 -4.40
N SER A 95 -30.43 -14.11 -3.71
CA SER A 95 -30.24 -15.52 -3.37
C SER A 95 -30.23 -16.42 -4.60
N ILE A 96 -30.99 -16.10 -5.65
CA ILE A 96 -30.99 -16.82 -6.94
C ILE A 96 -29.62 -16.68 -7.61
N LEU A 97 -29.00 -15.50 -7.56
CA LEU A 97 -27.65 -15.25 -8.06
C LEU A 97 -26.54 -15.87 -7.18
N GLY A 98 -26.89 -16.44 -6.03
CA GLY A 98 -25.93 -17.00 -5.08
C GLY A 98 -25.05 -15.94 -4.39
N VAL A 99 -25.49 -14.68 -4.38
CA VAL A 99 -24.82 -13.57 -3.70
C VAL A 99 -24.98 -13.74 -2.19
N GLU A 100 -23.88 -13.67 -1.44
CA GLU A 100 -23.91 -13.85 0.02
C GLU A 100 -24.16 -12.53 0.75
N ALA A 101 -23.70 -11.41 0.17
CA ALA A 101 -23.87 -10.07 0.73
C ALA A 101 -24.10 -9.00 -0.34
N VAL A 102 -24.92 -8.02 -0.02
CA VAL A 102 -25.26 -6.89 -0.91
C VAL A 102 -24.87 -5.59 -0.24
N VAL A 103 -24.13 -4.77 -0.97
CA VAL A 103 -23.78 -3.39 -0.61
C VAL A 103 -24.57 -2.47 -1.53
N ILE A 104 -25.36 -1.59 -0.94
CA ILE A 104 -26.01 -0.47 -1.65
C ILE A 104 -25.52 0.83 -1.04
N GLY A 105 -25.71 1.93 -1.75
CA GLY A 105 -25.36 3.22 -1.22
C GLY A 105 -25.79 4.37 -2.09
N LYS A 106 -25.37 5.55 -1.64
CA LYS A 106 -25.74 6.81 -2.24
C LYS A 106 -24.71 7.88 -1.92
N VAL A 107 -24.43 8.74 -2.89
CA VAL A 107 -23.60 9.92 -2.76
C VAL A 107 -24.48 11.14 -2.99
N THR A 108 -24.60 11.99 -1.97
CA THR A 108 -25.37 13.24 -2.05
C THR A 108 -24.42 14.43 -1.94
N GLN A 109 -24.51 15.38 -2.86
CA GLN A 109 -23.83 16.67 -2.78
C GLN A 109 -24.55 17.57 -1.78
N THR A 110 -23.81 18.05 -0.78
CA THR A 110 -24.33 18.91 0.29
C THR A 110 -23.78 20.34 0.23
N GLY A 111 -22.88 20.62 -0.72
CA GLY A 111 -22.33 21.93 -1.03
C GLY A 111 -21.33 21.85 -2.19
N ALA A 112 -20.71 22.97 -2.56
CA ALA A 112 -19.81 23.05 -3.74
C ALA A 112 -18.63 22.05 -3.71
N ASN A 113 -18.10 21.76 -2.52
CA ASN A 113 -17.05 20.76 -2.30
C ASN A 113 -17.36 19.89 -1.06
N ALA A 114 -18.65 19.65 -0.81
CA ALA A 114 -19.11 18.88 0.34
C ALA A 114 -20.11 17.82 -0.12
N TYR A 115 -19.91 16.60 0.36
CA TYR A 115 -20.66 15.42 -0.05
C TYR A 115 -20.93 14.53 1.17
N SER A 116 -21.95 13.70 1.05
CA SER A 116 -22.25 12.64 1.99
C SER A 116 -22.28 11.30 1.26
N VAL A 117 -21.38 10.39 1.64
CA VAL A 117 -21.35 9.02 1.15
C VAL A 117 -22.06 8.14 2.19
N GLN A 118 -23.17 7.55 1.80
CA GLN A 118 -23.93 6.60 2.61
C GLN A 118 -23.83 5.21 1.98
N PHE A 119 -23.68 4.18 2.82
CA PHE A 119 -23.82 2.80 2.38
C PHE A 119 -24.53 1.95 3.43
N GLN A 120 -25.11 0.85 2.98
CA GLN A 120 -25.72 -0.19 3.80
C GLN A 120 -25.22 -1.54 3.30
N LEU A 121 -24.96 -2.45 4.23
CA LEU A 121 -24.54 -3.82 3.97
C LEU A 121 -25.61 -4.77 4.48
N PHE A 122 -25.98 -5.74 3.65
CA PHE A 122 -27.00 -6.74 3.95
C PHE A 122 -26.44 -8.17 3.82
N ASP A 123 -26.91 -9.06 4.70
CA ASP A 123 -26.72 -10.51 4.60
C ASP A 123 -27.91 -11.08 3.83
N VAL A 124 -27.65 -11.70 2.67
CA VAL A 124 -28.72 -12.16 1.77
C VAL A 124 -29.51 -13.32 2.38
N PHE A 125 -28.83 -14.26 3.00
CA PHE A 125 -29.45 -15.48 3.53
C PHE A 125 -30.19 -15.22 4.85
N LYS A 126 -29.66 -14.35 5.70
CA LYS A 126 -30.35 -13.92 6.93
C LYS A 126 -31.42 -12.86 6.68
N ARG A 127 -31.41 -12.22 5.50
CA ARG A 127 -32.37 -11.18 5.10
C ARG A 127 -32.38 -10.00 6.07
N GLU A 128 -31.19 -9.57 6.49
CA GLU A 128 -31.04 -8.49 7.47
C GLU A 128 -29.95 -7.49 7.07
N GLN A 129 -30.12 -6.25 7.54
CA GLN A 129 -29.06 -5.25 7.44
C GLN A 129 -28.01 -5.50 8.52
N LEU A 130 -26.76 -5.71 8.09
CA LEU A 130 -25.63 -5.91 8.99
C LEU A 130 -25.10 -4.60 9.56
N VAL A 131 -24.92 -3.58 8.71
CA VAL A 131 -24.46 -2.23 9.07
C VAL A 131 -24.95 -1.18 8.08
N GLY A 132 -24.95 0.08 8.50
CA GLY A 132 -25.12 1.23 7.61
C GLY A 132 -24.43 2.45 8.19
N TYR A 133 -23.74 3.21 7.33
CA TYR A 133 -22.98 4.39 7.73
C TYR A 133 -23.21 5.53 6.77
N ARG A 134 -23.01 6.75 7.29
CA ARG A 134 -22.97 7.99 6.51
C ARG A 134 -21.70 8.74 6.86
N MET A 135 -20.91 9.10 5.85
CA MET A 135 -19.61 9.73 6.00
C MET A 135 -19.56 11.04 5.21
N PRO A 136 -19.09 12.16 5.81
CA PRO A 136 -18.82 13.37 5.05
C PRO A 136 -17.58 13.18 4.16
N ALA A 137 -17.62 13.79 2.97
CA ALA A 137 -16.50 13.81 2.03
C ALA A 137 -16.38 15.17 1.34
N SER A 138 -15.18 15.47 0.83
CA SER A 138 -14.96 16.48 -0.21
C SER A 138 -14.45 15.80 -1.47
N ARG A 139 -14.34 16.52 -2.60
CA ARG A 139 -13.78 15.95 -3.85
C ARG A 139 -12.42 15.28 -3.62
N GLY A 140 -11.57 15.89 -2.78
CA GLY A 140 -10.23 15.36 -2.45
C GLY A 140 -10.19 14.24 -1.40
N THR A 141 -11.32 13.84 -0.82
CA THR A 141 -11.37 12.76 0.19
C THR A 141 -12.25 11.58 -0.21
N MET A 142 -12.97 11.65 -1.32
CA MET A 142 -13.91 10.60 -1.74
C MET A 142 -13.28 9.22 -1.81
N ARG A 143 -12.10 9.14 -2.42
CA ARG A 143 -11.31 7.91 -2.50
C ARG A 143 -11.02 7.29 -1.13
N ARG A 144 -10.56 8.10 -0.16
CA ARG A 144 -10.33 7.62 1.21
C ARG A 144 -11.61 7.16 1.89
N VAL A 145 -12.73 7.82 1.60
CA VAL A 145 -14.05 7.44 2.14
C VAL A 145 -14.54 6.12 1.54
N ALA A 146 -14.29 5.86 0.25
CA ALA A 146 -14.57 4.57 -0.38
C ALA A 146 -13.73 3.43 0.21
N HIS A 147 -12.41 3.59 0.32
CA HIS A 147 -11.55 2.60 0.99
C HIS A 147 -12.01 2.34 2.43
N ARG A 148 -12.41 3.40 3.16
CA ARG A 148 -12.95 3.26 4.51
C ARG A 148 -14.28 2.50 4.53
N ALA A 149 -15.15 2.70 3.54
CA ALA A 149 -16.37 1.91 3.40
C ALA A 149 -16.04 0.44 3.15
N ALA A 150 -15.12 0.15 2.22
CA ALA A 150 -14.64 -1.20 1.94
C ALA A 150 -14.03 -1.86 3.18
N ASP A 151 -13.23 -1.14 3.97
CA ASP A 151 -12.65 -1.65 5.23
C ASP A 151 -13.74 -2.07 6.21
N MET A 152 -14.78 -1.24 6.38
CA MET A 152 -15.90 -1.53 7.28
C MET A 152 -16.76 -2.70 6.78
N ILE A 153 -16.97 -2.82 5.47
CA ILE A 153 -17.68 -3.95 4.85
C ILE A 153 -16.88 -5.24 5.08
N TYR A 154 -15.59 -5.22 4.74
CA TYR A 154 -14.69 -6.35 4.89
C TYR A 154 -14.59 -6.81 6.35
N GLU A 155 -14.41 -5.88 7.30
CA GLU A 155 -14.36 -6.20 8.72
C GLU A 155 -15.68 -6.77 9.23
N LYS A 156 -16.82 -6.23 8.78
CA LYS A 156 -18.13 -6.75 9.19
C LYS A 156 -18.37 -8.18 8.70
N LEU A 157 -17.93 -8.50 7.49
CA LEU A 157 -18.13 -9.83 6.89
C LEU A 157 -17.11 -10.86 7.38
N THR A 158 -15.89 -10.44 7.74
CA THR A 158 -14.78 -11.37 8.05
C THR A 158 -14.33 -11.37 9.51
N GLY A 159 -14.66 -10.34 10.27
CA GLY A 159 -14.11 -10.08 11.61
C GLY A 159 -12.64 -9.62 11.60
N ILE A 160 -12.06 -9.36 10.42
CA ILE A 160 -10.66 -8.95 10.25
C ILE A 160 -10.64 -7.48 9.77
N PRO A 161 -9.86 -6.58 10.38
CA PRO A 161 -9.74 -5.20 9.90
C PRO A 161 -9.29 -5.14 8.44
N GLY A 162 -9.96 -4.31 7.64
CA GLY A 162 -9.52 -4.00 6.27
C GLY A 162 -8.24 -3.18 6.24
N VAL A 163 -7.52 -3.25 5.11
CA VAL A 163 -6.26 -2.53 4.87
C VAL A 163 -6.30 -1.72 3.57
N PHE A 164 -7.48 -1.46 3.01
CA PHE A 164 -7.60 -0.85 1.68
C PHE A 164 -7.16 0.62 1.68
N GLY A 165 -7.31 1.32 2.80
CA GLY A 165 -6.81 2.68 2.98
C GLY A 165 -5.31 2.80 3.29
N THR A 166 -4.55 1.70 3.26
CA THR A 166 -3.12 1.70 3.61
C THR A 166 -2.25 2.09 2.41
N LYS A 167 -0.95 2.30 2.69
CA LYS A 167 0.05 2.71 1.71
C LYS A 167 1.19 1.70 1.64
N VAL A 168 1.83 1.64 0.48
CA VAL A 168 3.04 0.86 0.25
C VAL A 168 4.20 1.80 -0.07
N ALA A 169 5.40 1.43 0.35
CA ALA A 169 6.64 2.10 -0.05
C ALA A 169 7.49 1.10 -0.84
N TYR A 170 7.96 1.50 -2.00
CA TYR A 170 8.75 0.64 -2.88
C TYR A 170 9.80 1.45 -3.63
N VAL A 171 10.79 0.77 -4.19
CA VAL A 171 11.85 1.39 -4.99
C VAL A 171 11.70 0.92 -6.42
N THR A 172 11.60 1.87 -7.36
CA THR A 172 11.70 1.59 -8.79
C THR A 172 13.12 1.83 -9.28
N ALA A 173 13.51 1.13 -10.34
CA ALA A 173 14.79 1.31 -11.01
C ALA A 173 14.53 1.38 -12.51
N GLN A 174 14.71 2.55 -13.11
CA GLN A 174 14.44 2.80 -14.53
C GLN A 174 15.73 3.25 -15.24
N GLY A 175 15.82 2.99 -16.54
CA GLY A 175 17.03 3.28 -17.33
C GLY A 175 17.98 2.09 -17.48
N GLY A 176 19.06 2.32 -18.23
CA GLY A 176 20.11 1.36 -18.52
C GLY A 176 21.00 1.07 -17.32
N LYS A 177 22.19 0.51 -17.58
CA LYS A 177 23.18 0.24 -16.52
C LYS A 177 23.92 1.51 -16.07
N ASP A 178 24.15 2.43 -17.00
CA ASP A 178 25.03 3.60 -16.82
C ASP A 178 24.26 4.88 -16.45
N ASP A 179 22.93 4.88 -16.61
CA ASP A 179 22.02 6.01 -16.37
C ASP A 179 20.80 5.62 -15.52
N ARG A 180 20.96 4.60 -14.67
CA ARG A 180 19.88 4.08 -13.83
C ARG A 180 19.43 5.11 -12.80
N LEU A 181 18.13 5.40 -12.79
CA LEU A 181 17.48 6.21 -11.76
C LEU A 181 16.75 5.29 -10.78
N PHE A 182 17.09 5.41 -9.50
CA PHE A 182 16.40 4.75 -8.40
C PHE A 182 15.45 5.74 -7.73
N THR A 183 14.17 5.39 -7.64
CA THR A 183 13.14 6.25 -7.05
C THR A 183 12.46 5.53 -5.90
N LEU A 184 12.51 6.12 -4.70
CA LEU A 184 11.68 5.69 -3.57
C LEU A 184 10.30 6.33 -3.71
N VAL A 185 9.29 5.50 -3.89
CA VAL A 185 7.90 5.91 -4.11
C VAL A 185 7.03 5.43 -2.95
N VAL A 186 6.00 6.23 -2.63
CA VAL A 186 4.88 5.83 -1.77
C VAL A 186 3.59 5.94 -2.56
N SER A 187 2.76 4.89 -2.54
CA SER A 187 1.44 4.87 -3.17
C SER A 187 0.38 4.37 -2.20
N ASP A 188 -0.90 4.51 -2.54
CA ASP A 188 -1.96 3.68 -1.96
C ASP A 188 -1.70 2.20 -2.28
N THR A 189 -2.24 1.30 -1.47
CA THR A 189 -2.05 -0.15 -1.60
C THR A 189 -2.48 -0.70 -2.97
N ASP A 190 -3.32 0.04 -3.69
CA ASP A 190 -3.80 -0.32 -5.02
C ASP A 190 -3.04 0.34 -6.19
N GLY A 191 -1.91 0.99 -5.90
CA GLY A 191 -1.01 1.59 -6.91
C GLY A 191 -1.40 3.02 -7.32
N GLN A 192 -2.42 3.62 -6.72
CA GLN A 192 -2.83 4.99 -7.01
C GLN A 192 -2.13 6.00 -6.08
N ASN A 193 -2.22 7.29 -6.41
CA ASN A 193 -1.66 8.39 -5.62
C ASN A 193 -0.16 8.21 -5.31
N GLU A 194 0.61 7.83 -6.33
CA GLU A 194 2.07 7.73 -6.23
C GLU A 194 2.70 9.09 -5.90
N VAL A 195 3.63 9.08 -4.96
CA VAL A 195 4.41 10.24 -4.54
C VAL A 195 5.88 9.82 -4.46
N THR A 196 6.72 10.52 -5.21
CA THR A 196 8.17 10.40 -5.11
C THR A 196 8.66 10.97 -3.79
N ILE A 197 9.34 10.13 -3.01
CA ILE A 197 9.95 10.51 -1.72
C ILE A 197 11.40 10.94 -1.90
N MET A 198 12.14 10.27 -2.80
CA MET A 198 13.57 10.48 -3.04
C MET A 198 13.96 9.87 -4.38
N GLU A 199 14.88 10.52 -5.10
CA GLU A 199 15.49 10.04 -6.34
C GLU A 199 17.01 10.04 -6.19
N SER A 200 17.66 9.04 -6.80
CA SER A 200 19.11 8.87 -6.72
C SER A 200 19.63 8.16 -7.95
N SER A 201 20.81 8.55 -8.44
CA SER A 201 21.58 7.75 -9.41
C SER A 201 22.25 6.53 -8.77
N ASP A 202 22.34 6.51 -7.44
CA ASP A 202 22.84 5.38 -6.65
C ASP A 202 21.66 4.58 -6.03
N PRO A 203 21.83 3.27 -5.73
CA PRO A 203 20.76 2.44 -5.17
C PRO A 203 20.10 2.99 -3.91
N ILE A 204 18.80 2.72 -3.79
CA ILE A 204 17.99 2.92 -2.58
C ILE A 204 17.47 1.55 -2.15
N MET A 205 17.56 1.22 -0.86
CA MET A 205 17.21 -0.12 -0.37
C MET A 205 16.44 -0.08 0.96
N SER A 206 15.68 -1.15 1.20
CA SER A 206 15.07 -1.49 2.50
C SER A 206 14.26 -0.35 3.14
N PRO A 207 13.25 0.22 2.45
CA PRO A 207 12.36 1.19 3.09
C PRO A 207 11.58 0.54 4.24
N ALA A 208 11.48 1.25 5.36
CA ALA A 208 10.76 0.80 6.55
C ALA A 208 9.94 1.94 7.16
N TRP A 209 8.64 1.70 7.34
CA TRP A 209 7.71 2.66 7.92
C TRP A 209 7.92 2.83 9.43
N SER A 210 7.82 4.07 9.90
CA SER A 210 7.58 4.30 11.33
C SER A 210 6.15 3.88 11.70
N PRO A 211 5.89 3.44 12.95
CA PRO A 211 4.57 2.95 13.36
C PRO A 211 3.44 3.97 13.22
N ASP A 212 3.77 5.26 13.29
CA ASP A 212 2.84 6.37 13.11
C ASP A 212 2.63 6.77 11.64
N SER A 213 3.26 6.07 10.69
CA SER A 213 3.23 6.33 9.25
C SER A 213 3.72 7.73 8.84
N ARG A 214 4.49 8.42 9.68
CA ARG A 214 4.99 9.79 9.39
C ARG A 214 6.40 9.82 8.81
N ARG A 215 7.15 8.74 8.95
CA ARG A 215 8.56 8.65 8.54
C ARG A 215 8.83 7.35 7.80
N LEU A 216 9.79 7.41 6.88
CA LEU A 216 10.44 6.24 6.30
C LEU A 216 11.90 6.22 6.71
N ALA A 217 12.39 5.06 7.17
CA ALA A 217 13.81 4.76 7.19
C ALA A 217 14.18 4.03 5.90
N TYR A 218 15.36 4.29 5.34
CA TYR A 218 15.84 3.59 4.16
C TYR A 218 17.36 3.72 4.07
N VAL A 219 17.98 2.85 3.28
CA VAL A 219 19.39 2.92 2.92
C VAL A 219 19.50 3.67 1.60
N SER A 220 20.38 4.65 1.55
CA SER A 220 20.82 5.30 0.31
C SER A 220 22.31 5.08 0.13
N PHE A 221 22.73 4.87 -1.11
CA PHE A 221 24.13 4.72 -1.50
C PHE A 221 24.70 5.99 -2.15
N GLU A 222 24.01 7.13 -2.04
CA GLU A 222 24.49 8.44 -2.52
C GLU A 222 25.99 8.64 -2.21
N ASN A 223 26.79 8.89 -3.25
CA ASN A 223 28.25 9.05 -3.17
C ASN A 223 29.01 7.76 -2.80
N ASN A 224 28.48 6.60 -3.16
CA ASN A 224 29.04 5.27 -2.84
C ASN A 224 29.18 4.98 -1.34
N VAL A 225 28.38 5.64 -0.49
CA VAL A 225 28.38 5.42 0.97
C VAL A 225 27.03 4.91 1.41
N SER A 226 27.00 3.68 1.95
CA SER A 226 25.83 3.10 2.58
C SER A 226 25.43 3.93 3.81
N THR A 227 24.34 4.69 3.69
CA THR A 227 23.84 5.59 4.72
C THR A 227 22.38 5.29 5.01
N ILE A 228 22.04 5.08 6.27
CA ILE A 228 20.65 4.94 6.72
C ILE A 228 20.11 6.33 7.00
N PHE A 229 19.06 6.72 6.28
CA PHE A 229 18.31 7.93 6.52
C PHE A 229 16.99 7.64 7.21
N VAL A 230 16.49 8.62 7.96
CA VAL A 230 15.10 8.70 8.38
C VAL A 230 14.52 9.99 7.83
N GLN A 231 13.50 9.88 6.98
CA GLN A 231 12.86 11.01 6.31
C GLN A 231 11.45 11.22 6.83
N THR A 232 11.12 12.47 7.14
CA THR A 232 9.75 12.88 7.48
C THR A 232 8.99 13.12 6.19
N LEU A 233 7.92 12.35 5.96
CA LEU A 233 7.21 12.36 4.67
C LEU A 233 6.56 13.70 4.37
N ARG A 234 5.97 14.34 5.39
CA ARG A 234 5.26 15.62 5.23
C ARG A 234 6.17 16.78 4.81
N THR A 235 7.43 16.79 5.26
CA THR A 235 8.33 17.93 5.06
C THR A 235 9.52 17.63 4.17
N GLY A 236 9.78 16.35 3.85
CA GLY A 236 10.99 15.92 3.16
C GLY A 236 12.25 15.95 4.02
N ASN A 237 12.18 16.39 5.29
CA ASN A 237 13.36 16.50 6.14
C ASN A 237 14.00 15.14 6.39
N ARG A 238 15.29 15.02 6.06
CA ARG A 238 16.11 13.81 6.24
C ARG A 238 17.08 13.99 7.41
N ILE A 239 17.18 12.99 8.26
CA ILE A 239 18.27 12.85 9.24
C ILE A 239 19.11 11.62 8.90
N LYS A 240 20.44 11.74 9.05
CA LYS A 240 21.35 10.59 8.94
C LYS A 240 21.25 9.77 10.22
N ALA A 241 20.55 8.63 10.16
CA ALA A 241 20.44 7.72 11.29
C ALA A 241 21.77 7.00 11.54
N SER A 242 22.43 6.50 10.49
CA SER A 242 23.78 5.93 10.55
C SER A 242 24.52 6.15 9.23
N SER A 243 25.82 6.41 9.30
CA SER A 243 26.71 6.65 8.15
C SER A 243 28.14 6.20 8.51
N ARG A 244 28.27 5.05 9.17
CA ARG A 244 29.55 4.54 9.67
C ARG A 244 30.35 3.93 8.52
N ALA A 245 31.67 3.80 8.71
CA ALA A 245 32.48 3.03 7.77
C ALA A 245 31.94 1.58 7.67
N GLY A 246 31.95 1.03 6.46
CA GLY A 246 31.40 -0.29 6.16
C GLY A 246 29.90 -0.27 5.84
N ILE A 247 29.21 -1.35 6.20
CA ILE A 247 27.82 -1.60 5.80
C ILE A 247 26.86 -0.98 6.83
N ASN A 248 25.86 -0.24 6.34
CA ASN A 248 24.78 0.34 7.14
C ASN A 248 23.44 -0.04 6.49
N GLY A 249 22.80 -1.10 6.98
CA GLY A 249 21.69 -1.75 6.26
C GLY A 249 20.47 -2.07 7.10
N ALA A 250 19.41 -2.49 6.39
CA ALA A 250 18.19 -3.09 6.90
C ALA A 250 17.62 -2.43 8.19
N PRO A 251 17.22 -1.15 8.11
CA PRO A 251 16.61 -0.48 9.25
C PRO A 251 15.18 -0.98 9.49
N ALA A 252 14.77 -1.14 10.75
CA ALA A 252 13.36 -1.28 11.12
C ALA A 252 13.04 -0.53 12.41
N PHE A 253 11.90 0.16 12.45
CA PHE A 253 11.45 0.89 13.63
C PHE A 253 10.95 -0.04 14.73
N SER A 254 11.22 0.33 15.98
CA SER A 254 10.55 -0.25 17.13
C SER A 254 9.04 0.10 17.12
N PRO A 255 8.17 -0.70 17.75
CA PRO A 255 6.73 -0.43 17.79
C PRO A 255 6.36 0.92 18.42
N ASP A 256 7.19 1.44 19.32
CA ASP A 256 7.04 2.77 19.93
C ASP A 256 7.61 3.92 19.06
N GLY A 257 8.25 3.60 17.93
CA GLY A 257 8.85 4.55 16.99
C GLY A 257 10.10 5.28 17.51
N ARG A 258 10.64 4.91 18.69
CA ARG A 258 11.76 5.59 19.35
C ARG A 258 13.13 5.05 18.97
N LYS A 259 13.20 3.81 18.48
CA LYS A 259 14.44 3.13 18.15
C LYS A 259 14.41 2.59 16.73
N LEU A 260 15.59 2.36 16.17
CA LEU A 260 15.79 1.54 14.98
C LEU A 260 16.62 0.32 15.35
N VAL A 261 16.24 -0.86 14.85
CA VAL A 261 17.18 -1.96 14.68
C VAL A 261 17.88 -1.78 13.34
N LEU A 262 19.19 -2.00 13.32
CA LEU A 262 20.07 -1.79 12.16
C LEU A 262 20.99 -2.99 11.98
N THR A 263 21.33 -3.31 10.74
CA THR A 263 22.50 -4.14 10.43
C THR A 263 23.70 -3.22 10.24
N LEU A 264 24.76 -3.43 11.03
CA LEU A 264 26.02 -2.72 10.84
C LEU A 264 27.16 -3.72 10.66
N GLY A 265 28.06 -3.44 9.73
CA GLY A 265 29.28 -4.21 9.55
C GLY A 265 30.50 -3.32 9.40
N GLY A 266 31.61 -3.72 10.03
CA GLY A 266 32.89 -3.05 9.89
C GLY A 266 33.51 -3.26 8.50
N VAL A 267 34.71 -2.72 8.30
CA VAL A 267 35.48 -2.91 7.05
C VAL A 267 35.90 -4.39 6.87
N ASP A 268 35.99 -5.13 7.98
CA ASP A 268 36.25 -6.57 8.03
C ASP A 268 35.03 -7.43 7.63
N GLY A 269 33.85 -6.83 7.50
CA GLY A 269 32.68 -7.43 6.83
C GLY A 269 31.73 -8.24 7.71
N ASN A 270 32.02 -8.46 9.01
CA ASN A 270 31.08 -9.14 9.91
C ASN A 270 29.83 -8.28 10.13
N LEU A 271 28.64 -8.81 9.85
CA LEU A 271 27.37 -8.10 10.04
C LEU A 271 26.78 -8.44 11.41
N ASP A 272 26.38 -7.40 12.14
CA ASP A 272 25.79 -7.53 13.46
C ASP A 272 24.53 -6.68 13.63
N ILE A 273 23.63 -7.17 14.46
CA ILE A 273 22.42 -6.48 14.86
C ILE A 273 22.73 -5.44 15.92
N HIS A 274 22.28 -4.22 15.65
CA HIS A 274 22.40 -3.09 16.55
C HIS A 274 21.05 -2.43 16.78
N VAL A 275 20.91 -1.75 17.91
CA VAL A 275 19.76 -0.90 18.22
C VAL A 275 20.24 0.53 18.43
N LEU A 276 19.66 1.45 17.68
CA LEU A 276 19.90 2.89 17.76
C LEU A 276 18.70 3.58 18.40
N ASN A 277 18.89 4.29 19.49
CA ASN A 277 17.91 5.24 20.01
C ASN A 277 17.98 6.53 19.20
N LEU A 278 16.82 6.98 18.68
CA LEU A 278 16.75 8.13 17.79
C LEU A 278 16.90 9.47 18.53
N ALA A 279 16.56 9.53 19.83
CA ALA A 279 16.56 10.77 20.59
C ALA A 279 17.98 11.17 21.06
N ASP A 280 18.69 10.23 21.70
CA ASP A 280 20.03 10.47 22.27
C ASP A 280 21.16 9.93 21.37
N ARG A 281 20.82 9.29 20.24
CA ARG A 281 21.77 8.68 19.29
C ARG A 281 22.58 7.54 19.89
N LYS A 282 22.19 6.99 21.05
CA LYS A 282 22.86 5.85 21.69
C LYS A 282 22.70 4.60 20.84
N LEU A 283 23.82 3.96 20.54
CA LEU A 283 23.90 2.71 19.78
C LEU A 283 24.31 1.56 20.70
N THR A 284 23.56 0.47 20.66
CA THR A 284 23.84 -0.77 21.40
C THR A 284 24.00 -1.91 20.41
N ARG A 285 25.12 -2.65 20.48
CA ARG A 285 25.34 -3.88 19.72
C ARG A 285 24.68 -5.05 20.44
N LEU A 286 23.88 -5.85 19.74
CA LEU A 286 23.14 -6.98 20.32
C LEU A 286 23.80 -8.34 20.01
N THR A 287 24.43 -8.49 18.85
CA THR A 287 25.14 -9.70 18.43
C THR A 287 26.64 -9.45 18.40
N THR A 288 27.44 -10.46 18.75
CA THR A 288 28.91 -10.37 18.81
C THR A 288 29.61 -11.65 18.33
N ASN A 289 28.87 -12.51 17.64
CA ASN A 289 29.39 -13.77 17.13
C ASN A 289 30.03 -13.54 15.74
N ARG A 290 30.62 -14.60 15.16
CA ARG A 290 31.30 -14.55 13.85
C ARG A 290 30.38 -14.83 12.66
N ALA A 291 29.10 -15.10 12.91
CA ALA A 291 28.11 -15.31 11.89
C ALA A 291 27.63 -13.96 11.34
N ILE A 292 27.04 -14.00 10.16
CA ILE A 292 26.36 -12.86 9.56
C ILE A 292 24.98 -12.78 10.20
N ASP A 293 24.75 -11.72 10.98
CA ASP A 293 23.45 -11.41 11.58
C ASP A 293 22.88 -10.13 10.95
N THR A 294 21.76 -10.24 10.22
CA THR A 294 21.18 -9.13 9.44
C THR A 294 19.64 -9.15 9.41
N GLU A 295 19.01 -8.15 8.77
CA GLU A 295 17.57 -8.09 8.53
C GLU A 295 16.72 -8.14 9.81
N GLY A 296 17.18 -7.41 10.83
CA GLY A 296 16.49 -7.32 12.11
C GLY A 296 15.09 -6.69 12.00
N THR A 297 14.13 -7.28 12.70
CA THR A 297 12.78 -6.74 12.88
C THR A 297 12.32 -6.87 14.33
N TRP A 298 11.49 -5.95 14.78
CA TRP A 298 10.97 -5.95 16.13
C TRP A 298 9.76 -6.85 16.25
N ALA A 299 9.70 -7.63 17.33
CA ALA A 299 8.45 -8.17 17.80
C ALA A 299 7.52 -7.04 18.26
N THR A 300 6.21 -7.30 18.23
CA THR A 300 5.18 -6.33 18.64
C THR A 300 5.29 -5.91 20.11
N ASP A 301 5.94 -6.71 20.95
CA ASP A 301 6.22 -6.40 22.36
C ASP A 301 7.33 -5.35 22.57
N GLY A 302 8.10 -5.02 21.53
CA GLY A 302 9.23 -4.10 21.59
C GLY A 302 10.42 -4.59 22.41
N LYS A 303 10.45 -5.87 22.80
CA LYS A 303 11.48 -6.49 23.66
C LYS A 303 12.32 -7.53 22.93
N THR A 304 11.79 -8.10 21.85
CA THR A 304 12.47 -9.13 21.06
C THR A 304 12.79 -8.62 19.66
N ILE A 305 13.99 -8.93 19.17
CA ILE A 305 14.39 -8.74 17.78
C ILE A 305 14.48 -10.11 17.10
N TYR A 306 13.78 -10.29 15.98
CA TYR A 306 13.99 -11.41 15.06
C TYR A 306 14.94 -10.96 13.95
N PHE A 307 15.81 -11.85 13.47
CA PHE A 307 16.80 -11.51 12.45
C PHE A 307 17.27 -12.76 11.69
N THR A 308 17.83 -12.55 10.51
CA THR A 308 18.47 -13.60 9.71
C THR A 308 19.89 -13.85 10.22
N SER A 309 20.24 -15.10 10.48
CA SER A 309 21.57 -15.53 10.93
C SER A 309 22.05 -16.74 10.14
N ASP A 310 23.31 -16.75 9.69
CA ASP A 310 23.92 -17.91 9.01
C ASP A 310 24.71 -18.84 9.94
N ARG A 311 24.60 -18.65 11.26
CA ARG A 311 25.38 -19.38 12.28
C ARG A 311 25.30 -20.92 12.20
N SER A 312 24.22 -21.44 11.61
CA SER A 312 23.97 -22.88 11.42
C SER A 312 24.41 -23.38 10.04
N GLY A 313 25.14 -22.56 9.27
CA GLY A 313 25.66 -22.86 7.93
C GLY A 313 24.77 -22.39 6.78
N ARG A 314 23.50 -22.07 7.03
CA ARG A 314 22.57 -21.43 6.07
C ARG A 314 21.77 -20.34 6.78
N PRO A 315 21.26 -19.32 6.06
CA PRO A 315 20.38 -18.32 6.65
C PRO A 315 19.17 -18.95 7.34
N GLN A 316 18.97 -18.61 8.61
CA GLN A 316 17.84 -19.03 9.46
C GLN A 316 17.33 -17.84 10.26
N ILE A 317 16.07 -17.87 10.68
CA ILE A 317 15.52 -16.87 11.59
C ILE A 317 15.96 -17.17 13.03
N SER A 318 16.63 -16.21 13.65
CA SER A 318 17.06 -16.23 15.05
C SER A 318 16.40 -15.09 15.83
N ARG A 319 16.56 -15.06 17.15
CA ARG A 319 16.02 -13.99 18.00
C ARG A 319 16.97 -13.59 19.11
N VAL A 320 16.88 -12.34 19.56
CA VAL A 320 17.62 -11.84 20.73
C VAL A 320 16.77 -10.83 21.49
N GLY A 321 16.98 -10.71 22.80
CA GLY A 321 16.40 -9.64 23.60
C GLY A 321 16.99 -8.27 23.24
N VAL A 322 16.21 -7.20 23.34
CA VAL A 322 16.67 -5.82 23.11
C VAL A 322 17.78 -5.38 24.09
N ASN A 323 17.90 -6.06 25.23
CA ASN A 323 18.96 -5.84 26.22
C ASN A 323 20.17 -6.77 26.00
N GLY A 324 20.21 -7.51 24.88
CA GLY A 324 21.18 -8.56 24.63
C GLY A 324 20.78 -9.90 25.25
N GLY A 325 21.72 -10.83 25.25
CA GLY A 325 21.55 -12.22 25.66
C GLY A 325 22.11 -13.17 24.61
N THR A 326 22.22 -14.46 24.94
CA THR A 326 22.62 -15.47 23.95
C THR A 326 21.50 -15.61 22.92
N PRO A 327 21.75 -15.32 21.64
CA PRO A 327 20.75 -15.40 20.58
C PRO A 327 20.41 -16.82 20.15
#